data_AF-A0A932TI35-F1
#
_entry.id   AF-A0A932TI35-F1
#
_cell.length_a   1.000
_cell.length_b   1.000
_cell.length_c   1.000
_cell.angle_alpha   90.00
_cell.angle_beta   90.00
_cell.angle_gamma   90.00
#
_symmetry.space_group_name_H-M   'P 1'
#
loop_
_entity.id
_entity.type
_entity.pdbx_description
1 polymer ?
#
loop_
_entity_poly.entity_id
_entity_poly.type
_entity_poly.pdbx_seq_one_letter_code
_entity_poly.pdbx_strand_id
1 'polypeptide(L)'
;YAGQICIAVQRIYVHQSVSGTFTEKLLHGVKRLRLGDPMNEATDVGPMISRDAAVRTEAWVREAVHGGATVLAGGERDGAFFQPTVLTHTKPGMKVCREEVFAPVVALEPYDEIEEVLGAINDSPYGLHAGLFTHDLRIIQHAFESLDVGGLIVNDVPTYRADAMPYGGTKDSGIGREGVRYAIQELTETRVLVLNSMAP
;
A
#
# COMPACT_ATOMS: atom_id res chain seq x y z
N TYR A 1 1.45 -13.16 -2.95
CA TYR A 1 1.11 -12.36 -4.14
C TYR A 1 2.25 -11.46 -4.67
N ALA A 2 3.46 -11.48 -4.09
CA ALA A 2 4.60 -10.68 -4.59
C ALA A 2 4.30 -9.17 -4.77
N GLY A 3 3.57 -8.56 -3.81
CA GLY A 3 3.20 -7.15 -3.88
C GLY A 3 2.19 -6.77 -4.97
N GLN A 4 1.64 -7.74 -5.70
CA GLN A 4 0.60 -7.54 -6.72
C GLN A 4 -0.79 -7.46 -6.06
N ILE A 5 -0.95 -6.44 -5.21
CA ILE A 5 -2.17 -6.15 -4.47
C ILE A 5 -2.31 -4.62 -4.45
N CYS A 6 -3.49 -4.10 -4.77
CA CYS A 6 -3.77 -2.65 -4.80
C CYS A 6 -3.58 -1.95 -3.44
N ILE A 7 -3.73 -2.69 -2.34
CA ILE A 7 -3.48 -2.24 -0.97
C ILE A 7 -2.17 -2.81 -0.39
N ALA A 8 -1.22 -3.19 -1.25
CA ALA A 8 0.10 -3.61 -0.80
C ALA A 8 0.83 -2.48 -0.06
N VAL A 9 1.61 -2.84 0.97
CA VAL A 9 2.58 -1.92 1.56
C VAL A 9 3.63 -1.60 0.50
N GLN A 10 3.74 -0.33 0.11
CA GLN A 10 4.78 0.16 -0.81
C GLN A 10 5.72 1.17 -0.12
N ARG A 11 5.20 1.96 0.82
CA ARG A 11 5.97 2.96 1.58
C ARG A 11 5.84 2.68 3.07
N ILE A 12 6.96 2.65 3.76
CA ILE A 12 7.07 2.40 5.19
C ILE A 12 7.80 3.59 5.81
N TYR A 13 7.12 4.28 6.72
CA TYR A 13 7.68 5.37 7.50
C TYR A 13 7.84 4.90 8.94
N VAL A 14 9.04 5.05 9.51
CA VAL A 14 9.35 4.57 10.86
C VAL A 14 9.97 5.69 11.68
N HIS A 15 9.43 5.93 12.87
CA HIS A 15 9.96 6.99 13.73
C HIS A 15 11.44 6.75 14.04
N GLN A 16 12.25 7.82 14.02
CA GLN A 16 13.70 7.77 14.10
C GLN A 16 14.20 7.04 15.35
N SER A 17 13.46 7.13 16.46
CA SER A 17 13.80 6.42 17.71
C SER A 17 13.81 4.89 17.60
N VAL A 18 13.15 4.31 16.60
CA VAL A 18 13.07 2.85 16.40
C VAL A 18 13.48 2.40 14.99
N SER A 19 13.89 3.33 14.11
CA SER A 19 14.17 3.04 12.70
C SER A 19 15.27 1.99 12.51
N GLY A 20 16.37 2.06 13.29
CA GLY A 20 17.47 1.08 13.23
C GLY A 20 17.00 -0.35 13.55
N THR A 21 16.42 -0.54 14.75
CA THR A 21 15.90 -1.84 15.19
C THR A 21 14.83 -2.40 14.25
N PHE A 22 13.95 -1.54 13.73
CA PHE A 22 12.93 -1.95 12.77
C PHE A 22 13.57 -2.41 11.45
N THR A 23 14.51 -1.64 10.91
CA THR A 23 15.21 -1.95 9.66
C THR A 23 15.89 -3.30 9.74
N GLU A 24 16.65 -3.56 10.81
CA GLU A 24 17.31 -4.86 11.01
C GLU A 24 16.31 -6.03 11.01
N LYS A 25 15.20 -5.89 11.74
CA LYS A 25 14.15 -6.93 11.81
C LYS A 25 13.46 -7.12 10.47
N LEU A 26 13.16 -6.04 9.75
CA LEU A 26 12.57 -6.09 8.43
C LEU A 26 13.50 -6.84 7.46
N LEU A 27 14.77 -6.45 7.38
CA LEU A 27 15.74 -7.09 6.48
C LEU A 27 15.95 -8.57 6.83
N HIS A 28 15.96 -8.92 8.11
CA HIS A 28 16.01 -10.32 8.54
C HIS A 28 14.75 -11.09 8.09
N GLY A 29 13.56 -10.50 8.20
CA GLY A 29 12.32 -11.09 7.70
C GLY A 29 12.34 -11.27 6.18
N VAL A 30 12.73 -10.24 5.44
CA VAL A 30 12.83 -10.25 3.96
C VAL A 30 13.78 -11.34 3.47
N LYS A 31 14.95 -11.49 4.09
CA LYS A 31 15.94 -12.53 3.73
C LYS A 31 15.43 -13.97 3.91
N ARG A 32 14.40 -14.18 4.74
CA ARG A 32 13.81 -15.49 4.98
C ARG A 32 12.74 -15.87 3.96
N LEU A 33 12.26 -14.92 3.16
CA LEU A 33 11.24 -15.16 2.15
C LEU A 33 11.77 -16.05 1.02
N ARG A 34 11.04 -17.12 0.74
CA ARG A 34 11.38 -18.10 -0.29
C ARG A 34 10.70 -17.74 -1.60
N LEU A 35 11.51 -17.45 -2.61
CA LEU A 35 11.04 -17.33 -3.99
C LEU A 35 10.93 -18.73 -4.61
N GLY A 36 9.85 -18.98 -5.36
CA GLY A 36 9.72 -20.26 -6.05
C GLY A 36 8.37 -20.49 -6.72
N ASP A 37 8.09 -21.76 -7.02
CA ASP A 37 6.84 -22.22 -7.63
C ASP A 37 5.65 -21.90 -6.71
N PRO A 38 4.62 -21.18 -7.18
CA PRO A 38 3.43 -20.88 -6.36
C PRO A 38 2.65 -22.13 -5.92
N MET A 39 2.87 -23.30 -6.54
CA MET A 39 2.27 -24.56 -6.11
C MET A 39 3.02 -25.23 -4.94
N ASN A 40 4.22 -24.74 -4.59
CA ASN A 40 4.97 -25.22 -3.45
C ASN A 40 4.52 -24.51 -2.18
N GLU A 41 4.04 -25.25 -1.18
CA GLU A 41 3.60 -24.71 0.11
C GLU A 41 4.71 -23.96 0.88
N ALA A 42 5.98 -24.24 0.56
CA ALA A 42 7.13 -23.56 1.14
C ALA A 42 7.45 -22.21 0.49
N THR A 43 6.78 -21.83 -0.59
CA THR A 43 7.04 -20.59 -1.32
C THR A 43 6.25 -19.42 -0.71
N ASP A 44 6.97 -18.35 -0.35
CA ASP A 44 6.38 -17.12 0.14
C ASP A 44 6.07 -16.14 -1.02
N VAL A 45 6.94 -16.13 -2.03
CA VAL A 45 6.92 -15.15 -3.13
C VAL A 45 7.00 -15.87 -4.48
N GLY A 46 5.86 -15.91 -5.17
CA GLY A 46 5.78 -16.41 -6.56
C GLY A 46 6.30 -15.40 -7.60
N PRO A 47 6.20 -15.75 -8.89
CA PRO A 47 6.58 -14.84 -9.97
C PRO A 47 5.61 -13.65 -10.06
N MET A 48 6.06 -12.59 -10.74
CA MET A 48 5.17 -11.56 -11.24
C MET A 48 4.33 -12.10 -12.40
N ILE A 49 3.22 -11.44 -12.70
CA ILE A 49 2.25 -11.86 -13.73
C ILE A 49 2.86 -12.04 -15.11
N SER A 50 3.92 -11.27 -15.43
CA SER A 50 4.65 -11.37 -16.68
C SER A 50 6.10 -10.95 -16.53
N ARG A 51 6.93 -11.35 -17.50
CA ARG A 51 8.32 -10.88 -17.61
C ARG A 51 8.39 -9.36 -17.76
N ASP A 52 7.49 -8.77 -18.53
CA ASP A 52 7.46 -7.32 -18.77
C ASP A 52 7.15 -6.54 -17.50
N ALA A 53 6.26 -7.07 -16.65
CA ALA A 53 5.99 -6.49 -15.34
C ALA A 53 7.27 -6.48 -14.48
N ALA A 54 8.01 -7.60 -14.46
CA ALA A 54 9.27 -7.68 -13.73
C ALA A 54 10.35 -6.76 -14.32
N VAL A 55 10.45 -6.63 -15.65
CA VAL A 55 11.38 -5.69 -16.31
C VAL A 55 11.06 -4.25 -15.97
N ARG A 56 9.77 -3.87 -15.93
CA ARG A 56 9.33 -2.53 -15.48
C ARG A 56 9.77 -2.27 -14.03
N THR A 57 9.56 -3.23 -13.13
CA THR A 57 9.99 -3.12 -11.74
C THR A 57 11.50 -2.95 -11.61
N GLU A 58 12.28 -3.77 -12.34
CA GLU A 58 13.75 -3.64 -12.38
C GLU A 58 14.18 -2.25 -12.84
N ALA A 59 13.55 -1.72 -13.89
CA ALA A 59 13.86 -0.39 -14.41
C ALA A 59 13.56 0.72 -13.38
N TRP A 60 12.45 0.62 -12.64
CA TRP A 60 12.07 1.63 -11.63
C TRP A 60 12.97 1.56 -10.39
N VAL A 61 13.36 0.37 -9.95
CA VAL A 61 14.36 0.19 -8.89
C VAL A 61 15.69 0.80 -9.31
N ARG A 62 16.15 0.51 -10.54
CA ARG A 62 17.39 1.11 -11.08
C ARG A 62 17.31 2.63 -11.18
N GLU A 63 16.19 3.18 -11.64
CA GLU A 63 15.97 4.64 -11.68
C GLU A 63 16.11 5.26 -10.29
N ALA A 64 15.47 4.66 -9.28
CA ALA A 64 15.56 5.14 -7.91
C ALA A 64 17.02 5.12 -7.40
N VAL A 65 17.76 4.04 -7.66
CA VAL A 65 19.17 3.93 -7.29
C VAL A 65 20.03 4.99 -7.98
N HIS A 66 19.83 5.22 -9.29
CA HIS A 66 20.52 6.31 -9.99
C HIS A 66 20.16 7.70 -9.45
N GLY A 67 18.95 7.87 -8.90
CA GLY A 67 18.50 9.10 -8.24
C GLY A 67 18.98 9.28 -6.79
N GLY A 68 19.72 8.29 -6.25
CA GLY A 68 20.34 8.32 -4.93
C GLY A 68 19.70 7.40 -3.88
N ALA A 69 18.72 6.58 -4.25
CA ALA A 69 18.20 5.54 -3.36
C ALA A 69 19.24 4.42 -3.17
N THR A 70 19.12 3.69 -2.07
CA THR A 70 19.98 2.55 -1.74
C THR A 70 19.15 1.28 -1.62
N VAL A 71 19.63 0.18 -2.20
CA VAL A 71 19.03 -1.15 -2.03
C VAL A 71 19.58 -1.79 -0.76
N LEU A 72 18.72 -2.04 0.23
CA LEU A 72 19.08 -2.72 1.48
C LEU A 72 18.95 -4.25 1.38
N ALA A 73 18.04 -4.73 0.53
CA ALA A 73 17.85 -6.14 0.21
C ALA A 73 17.20 -6.29 -1.16
N GLY A 74 17.44 -7.41 -1.84
CA GLY A 74 16.83 -7.73 -3.12
C GLY A 74 17.39 -6.93 -4.29
N GLY A 75 16.51 -6.51 -5.20
CA GLY A 75 16.81 -5.66 -6.35
C GLY A 75 17.13 -6.40 -7.65
N GLU A 76 17.19 -7.74 -7.62
CA GLU A 76 17.50 -8.55 -8.79
C GLU A 76 16.27 -9.25 -9.37
N ARG A 77 16.29 -9.43 -10.69
CA ARG A 77 15.26 -10.11 -11.46
C ARG A 77 15.81 -11.39 -12.11
N ASP A 78 15.02 -12.46 -12.10
CA ASP A 78 15.25 -13.65 -12.91
C ASP A 78 13.97 -14.03 -13.67
N GLY A 79 14.00 -13.89 -15.00
CA GLY A 79 12.79 -14.05 -15.82
C GLY A 79 11.65 -13.14 -15.33
N ALA A 80 10.55 -13.74 -14.88
CA ALA A 80 9.39 -13.07 -14.28
C ALA A 80 9.44 -13.01 -12.73
N PHE A 81 10.45 -13.58 -12.09
CA PHE A 81 10.68 -13.45 -10.66
C PHE A 81 11.41 -12.14 -10.36
N PHE A 82 11.00 -11.47 -9.29
CA PHE A 82 11.67 -10.28 -8.76
C PHE A 82 11.90 -10.48 -7.28
N GLN A 83 13.14 -10.27 -6.81
CA GLN A 83 13.47 -10.44 -5.39
C GLN A 83 12.69 -9.43 -4.53
N PRO A 84 12.19 -9.84 -3.34
CA PRO A 84 11.70 -8.92 -2.33
C PRO A 84 12.73 -7.84 -2.04
N THR A 85 12.38 -6.60 -2.37
CA THR A 85 13.31 -5.49 -2.44
C THR A 85 12.96 -4.43 -1.41
N VAL A 86 13.96 -4.01 -0.64
CA VAL A 86 13.84 -2.91 0.32
C VAL A 86 14.74 -1.77 -0.15
N LEU A 87 14.15 -0.62 -0.42
CA LEU A 87 14.84 0.62 -0.75
C LEU A 87 14.85 1.55 0.47
N THR A 88 15.87 2.38 0.57
CA THR A 88 15.93 3.52 1.50
C THR A 88 16.60 4.72 0.82
N HIS A 89 16.60 5.89 1.44
CA HIS A 89 17.07 7.14 0.85
C HIS A 89 16.36 7.47 -0.48
N THR A 90 15.12 7.01 -0.59
CA THR A 90 14.22 7.38 -1.67
C THR A 90 13.77 8.82 -1.48
N LYS A 91 13.45 9.49 -2.59
CA LYS A 91 13.04 10.91 -2.60
C LYS A 91 11.63 11.04 -3.15
N PRO A 92 10.87 12.06 -2.71
CA PRO A 92 9.61 12.42 -3.33
C PRO A 92 9.75 12.54 -4.86
N GLY A 93 8.76 12.05 -5.58
CA GLY A 93 8.74 12.06 -7.05
C GLY A 93 9.45 10.89 -7.75
N MET A 94 10.26 10.08 -7.05
CA MET A 94 10.75 8.82 -7.62
C MET A 94 9.58 7.88 -7.91
N LYS A 95 9.61 7.14 -9.03
CA LYS A 95 8.49 6.26 -9.41
C LYS A 95 8.14 5.22 -8.36
N VAL A 96 9.14 4.67 -7.67
CA VAL A 96 8.95 3.71 -6.57
C VAL A 96 8.19 4.28 -5.37
N CYS A 97 8.11 5.61 -5.23
CA CYS A 97 7.37 6.29 -4.18
C CYS A 97 6.03 6.84 -4.66
N ARG A 98 5.97 7.34 -5.90
CA ARG A 98 4.83 8.09 -6.43
C ARG A 98 3.85 7.23 -7.22
N GLU A 99 4.35 6.30 -8.03
CA GLU A 99 3.56 5.46 -8.92
C GLU A 99 3.27 4.10 -8.26
N GLU A 100 2.23 3.39 -8.71
CA GLU A 100 1.97 2.03 -8.24
C GLU A 100 3.01 1.06 -8.82
N VAL A 101 3.88 0.53 -7.95
CA VAL A 101 4.94 -0.41 -8.35
C VAL A 101 4.33 -1.78 -8.67
N PHE A 102 3.33 -2.21 -7.89
CA PHE A 102 2.61 -3.48 -8.05
C PHE A 102 3.56 -4.69 -8.13
N ALA A 103 4.57 -4.70 -7.26
CA ALA A 103 5.66 -5.68 -7.21
C ALA A 103 6.21 -5.80 -5.78
N PRO A 104 7.10 -6.75 -5.47
CA PRO A 104 7.58 -6.96 -4.10
C PRO A 104 8.68 -5.95 -3.75
N VAL A 105 8.35 -4.66 -3.78
CA VAL A 105 9.26 -3.54 -3.52
C VAL A 105 8.65 -2.64 -2.45
N VAL A 106 9.43 -2.33 -1.42
CA VAL A 106 9.05 -1.34 -0.39
C VAL A 106 10.13 -0.27 -0.27
N ALA A 107 9.71 0.98 -0.09
CA ALA A 107 10.57 2.09 0.33
C ALA A 107 10.45 2.28 1.85
N LEU A 108 11.58 2.32 2.54
CA LEU A 108 11.69 2.47 3.99
C LEU A 108 12.42 3.77 4.31
N GLU A 109 11.71 4.71 4.93
CA GLU A 109 12.29 5.99 5.34
C GLU A 109 12.04 6.26 6.83
N PRO A 110 13.05 6.79 7.55
CA PRO A 110 12.84 7.30 8.88
C PRO A 110 12.06 8.62 8.85
N TYR A 111 11.42 8.96 9.97
CA TYR A 111 10.84 10.29 10.19
C TYR A 111 11.00 10.73 11.65
N ASP A 112 10.96 12.03 11.90
CA ASP A 112 10.96 12.60 13.26
C ASP A 112 9.56 13.09 13.65
N GLU A 113 8.92 13.90 12.79
CA GLU A 113 7.61 14.48 13.07
C GLU A 113 6.51 13.82 12.25
N ILE A 114 5.36 13.54 12.89
CA ILE A 114 4.26 12.84 12.23
C ILE A 114 3.66 13.62 11.06
N GLU A 115 3.67 14.95 11.12
CA GLU A 115 3.15 15.82 10.06
C GLU A 115 3.87 15.61 8.72
N GLU A 116 5.19 15.35 8.77
CA GLU A 116 5.99 15.08 7.58
C GLU A 116 5.51 13.79 6.90
N VAL A 117 5.13 12.78 7.70
CA VAL A 117 4.63 11.50 7.21
C VAL A 117 3.22 11.64 6.65
N LEU A 118 2.32 12.36 7.32
CA LEU A 118 0.97 12.58 6.82
C LEU A 118 1.00 13.34 5.48
N GLY A 119 1.83 14.38 5.39
CA GLY A 119 2.11 15.09 4.15
C GLY A 119 2.67 14.19 3.06
N ALA A 120 3.67 13.36 3.40
CA ALA A 120 4.27 12.43 2.45
C ALA A 120 3.28 11.37 1.97
N ILE A 121 2.44 10.80 2.85
CA ILE A 121 1.41 9.83 2.48
C ILE A 121 0.43 10.47 1.49
N ASN A 122 -0.03 11.69 1.77
CA ASN A 122 -0.96 12.43 0.93
C ASN A 122 -0.34 12.93 -0.38
N ASP A 123 0.99 13.10 -0.45
CA ASP A 123 1.76 13.37 -1.68
C ASP A 123 1.84 12.11 -2.56
N SER A 124 0.68 11.67 -3.01
CA SER A 124 0.48 10.58 -3.92
C SER A 124 -0.78 10.86 -4.76
N PRO A 125 -0.78 10.49 -6.05
CA PRO A 125 -2.02 10.49 -6.83
C PRO A 125 -3.05 9.48 -6.29
N TYR A 126 -2.61 8.54 -5.44
CA TYR A 126 -3.45 7.49 -4.87
C TYR A 126 -3.90 7.80 -3.44
N GLY A 127 -5.05 7.25 -3.06
CA GLY A 127 -5.70 7.42 -1.77
C GLY A 127 -6.53 6.20 -1.38
N LEU A 128 -5.95 5.01 -1.46
CA LEU A 128 -6.67 3.76 -1.20
C LEU A 128 -6.73 3.43 0.29
N HIS A 129 -5.72 2.76 0.85
CA HIS A 129 -5.61 2.48 2.28
C HIS A 129 -4.26 2.95 2.85
N ALA A 130 -4.25 3.30 4.13
CA ALA A 130 -3.04 3.52 4.93
C ALA A 130 -3.06 2.65 6.20
N GLY A 131 -1.88 2.27 6.69
CA GLY A 131 -1.72 1.58 7.97
C GLY A 131 -0.96 2.46 8.97
N LEU A 132 -1.36 2.41 10.24
CA LEU A 132 -0.76 3.22 11.32
C LEU A 132 -0.56 2.36 12.57
N PHE A 133 0.69 2.18 13.01
CA PHE A 133 1.01 1.48 14.24
C PHE A 133 1.27 2.49 15.36
N THR A 134 0.33 2.60 16.31
CA THR A 134 0.48 3.45 17.49
C THR A 134 -0.54 3.08 18.57
N HIS A 135 -0.25 3.52 19.79
CA HIS A 135 -1.13 3.44 20.96
C HIS A 135 -1.69 4.82 21.35
N ASP A 136 -1.22 5.90 20.71
CA ASP A 136 -1.66 7.26 21.00
C ASP A 136 -2.93 7.58 20.20
N LEU A 137 -4.06 7.70 20.92
CA LEU A 137 -5.37 8.02 20.34
C LEU A 137 -5.39 9.38 19.63
N ARG A 138 -4.56 10.34 20.06
CA ARG A 138 -4.50 11.66 19.43
C ARG A 138 -3.87 11.56 18.04
N ILE A 139 -2.81 10.77 17.91
CA ILE A 139 -2.18 10.49 16.61
C ILE A 139 -3.16 9.74 15.70
N ILE A 140 -3.89 8.76 16.24
CA ILE A 140 -4.90 8.00 15.48
C ILE A 140 -5.97 8.94 14.92
N GLN A 141 -6.56 9.78 15.77
CA GLN A 141 -7.60 10.70 15.35
C GLN A 141 -7.08 11.73 14.34
N HIS A 142 -5.91 12.31 14.61
CA HIS A 142 -5.29 13.28 13.72
C HIS A 142 -4.99 12.69 12.34
N ALA A 143 -4.43 11.48 12.28
CA ALA A 143 -4.18 10.77 11.03
C ALA A 143 -5.49 10.42 10.29
N PHE A 144 -6.54 10.01 11.02
CA PHE A 144 -7.84 9.70 10.44
C PHE A 144 -8.51 10.93 9.80
N GLU A 145 -8.34 12.10 10.40
CA GLU A 145 -8.89 13.36 9.90
C GLU A 145 -8.04 13.97 8.76
N SER A 146 -6.74 13.70 8.75
CA SER A 146 -5.78 14.34 7.84
C SER A 146 -5.46 13.53 6.58
N LEU A 147 -5.57 12.20 6.62
CA LEU A 147 -5.21 11.34 5.49
C LEU A 147 -6.32 11.28 4.44
N ASP A 148 -5.96 11.55 3.19
CA ASP A 148 -6.87 11.44 2.05
C ASP A 148 -6.92 9.99 1.54
N VAL A 149 -7.46 9.08 2.37
CA VAL A 149 -7.57 7.66 2.04
C VAL A 149 -8.99 7.14 2.26
N GLY A 150 -9.33 6.05 1.58
CA GLY A 150 -10.58 5.33 1.79
C GLY A 150 -10.65 4.56 3.10
N GLY A 151 -9.51 4.12 3.64
CA GLY A 151 -9.42 3.38 4.89
C GLY A 151 -8.10 3.59 5.63
N LEU A 152 -8.19 3.82 6.94
CA LEU A 152 -7.05 3.83 7.85
C LEU A 152 -7.10 2.60 8.75
N ILE A 153 -6.07 1.76 8.64
CA ILE A 153 -5.95 0.51 9.41
C ILE A 153 -5.00 0.76 10.59
N VAL A 154 -5.55 0.78 11.80
CA VAL A 154 -4.76 1.01 13.01
C VAL A 154 -4.25 -0.30 13.58
N ASN A 155 -2.94 -0.36 13.86
CA ASN A 155 -2.20 -1.51 14.38
C ASN A 155 -2.22 -2.75 13.48
N ASP A 156 -2.39 -2.52 12.18
CA ASP A 156 -2.15 -3.52 11.13
C ASP A 156 -1.70 -2.81 9.83
N VAL A 157 -1.28 -3.59 8.84
CA VAL A 157 -0.88 -3.08 7.52
C VAL A 157 -2.09 -2.63 6.70
N PRO A 158 -1.93 -1.69 5.74
CA PRO A 158 -3.00 -1.25 4.84
C PRO A 158 -3.64 -2.39 4.04
N THR A 159 -2.94 -3.52 3.91
CA THR A 159 -3.37 -4.70 3.17
C THR A 159 -4.54 -5.45 3.84
N TYR A 160 -4.86 -5.16 5.10
CA TYR A 160 -6.06 -5.71 5.73
C TYR A 160 -7.33 -5.21 5.01
N ARG A 161 -8.22 -6.15 4.70
CA ARG A 161 -9.56 -5.90 4.16
C ARG A 161 -10.51 -6.97 4.68
N ALA A 162 -11.64 -6.54 5.23
CA ALA A 162 -12.77 -7.42 5.52
C ALA A 162 -13.83 -7.27 4.42
N ASP A 163 -14.39 -8.36 3.89
CA ASP A 163 -15.27 -8.33 2.71
C ASP A 163 -16.56 -7.50 2.91
N ALA A 164 -17.02 -7.35 4.15
CA ALA A 164 -18.19 -6.57 4.49
C ALA A 164 -17.90 -5.07 4.71
N MET A 165 -16.64 -4.67 4.89
CA MET A 165 -16.26 -3.28 5.18
C MET A 165 -16.38 -2.42 3.91
N PRO A 166 -16.60 -1.10 4.03
CA PRO A 166 -16.53 -0.21 2.88
C PRO A 166 -15.10 -0.21 2.36
N TYR A 167 -14.94 -0.55 1.08
CA TYR A 167 -13.63 -0.64 0.43
C TYR A 167 -13.62 0.19 -0.84
N GLY A 168 -12.60 1.01 -1.04
CA GLY A 168 -12.48 1.90 -2.19
C GLY A 168 -11.78 3.18 -1.78
N GLY A 169 -11.12 3.85 -2.72
CA GLY A 169 -10.24 4.96 -2.42
C GLY A 169 -10.84 6.34 -2.69
N THR A 170 -9.96 7.32 -2.71
CA THR A 170 -10.15 8.67 -3.22
C THR A 170 -9.09 8.94 -4.29
N LYS A 171 -9.08 10.15 -4.87
CA LYS A 171 -8.10 10.55 -5.90
C LYS A 171 -8.13 9.57 -7.09
N ASP A 172 -6.97 9.18 -7.62
CA ASP A 172 -6.87 8.24 -8.74
C ASP A 172 -7.09 6.77 -8.31
N SER A 173 -7.38 6.50 -7.03
CA SER A 173 -7.70 5.15 -6.54
C SER A 173 -9.16 4.75 -6.75
N GLY A 174 -9.97 5.60 -7.38
CA GLY A 174 -11.33 5.29 -7.81
C GLY A 174 -12.43 6.09 -7.10
N ILE A 175 -13.68 5.80 -7.46
CA ILE A 175 -14.90 6.46 -6.98
C ILE A 175 -15.88 5.39 -6.50
N GLY A 176 -16.68 5.71 -5.47
CA GLY A 176 -17.65 4.78 -4.88
C GLY A 176 -17.03 3.85 -3.84
N ARG A 177 -17.81 2.89 -3.35
CA ARG A 177 -17.35 1.89 -2.37
C ARG A 177 -17.89 0.50 -2.71
N GLU A 178 -16.99 -0.47 -2.74
CA GLU A 178 -17.30 -1.88 -2.63
C GLU A 178 -17.47 -2.32 -1.16
N GLY A 179 -17.64 -3.63 -0.96
CA GLY A 179 -18.12 -4.24 0.27
C GLY A 179 -19.61 -4.53 0.13
N VAL A 180 -20.06 -5.71 0.55
CA VAL A 180 -21.37 -6.28 0.14
C VAL A 180 -22.52 -5.27 0.22
N ARG A 181 -22.66 -4.56 1.35
CA ARG A 181 -23.72 -3.55 1.55
C ARG A 181 -23.56 -2.35 0.60
N TYR A 182 -22.34 -1.86 0.42
CA TYR A 182 -22.04 -0.65 -0.33
C TYR A 182 -22.14 -0.90 -1.84
N ALA A 183 -21.67 -2.05 -2.32
CA ALA A 183 -21.87 -2.48 -3.70
C ALA A 183 -23.37 -2.62 -4.05
N ILE A 184 -24.20 -3.14 -3.13
CA ILE A 184 -25.65 -3.16 -3.33
C ILE A 184 -26.22 -1.74 -3.49
N GLN A 185 -25.73 -0.77 -2.69
CA GLN A 185 -26.17 0.62 -2.80
C GLN A 185 -25.83 1.23 -4.16
N GLU A 186 -24.62 1.00 -4.68
CA GLU A 186 -24.19 1.48 -6.01
C GLU A 186 -24.92 0.78 -7.16
N LEU A 187 -25.41 -0.45 -6.95
CA LEU A 187 -26.14 -1.25 -7.94
C LEU A 187 -27.67 -1.14 -7.82
N THR A 188 -28.20 -0.25 -6.98
CA THR A 188 -29.64 -0.07 -6.79
C THR A 188 -30.07 1.38 -6.94
N GLU A 189 -31.29 1.58 -7.45
CA GLU A 189 -31.88 2.91 -7.63
C GLU A 189 -32.94 3.19 -6.56
N THR A 190 -32.86 4.36 -5.93
CA THR A 190 -33.87 4.76 -4.95
C THR A 190 -35.17 5.11 -5.67
N ARG A 191 -36.27 4.45 -5.30
CA ARG A 191 -37.59 4.68 -5.88
C ARG A 191 -38.58 5.17 -4.83
N VAL A 192 -39.18 6.32 -5.08
CA VAL A 192 -40.24 6.91 -4.25
C VAL A 192 -41.61 6.72 -4.91
N LEU A 193 -42.63 6.38 -4.11
CA LEU A 193 -44.04 6.45 -4.49
C LEU A 193 -44.74 7.47 -3.59
N VAL A 194 -45.29 8.52 -4.19
CA VAL A 194 -46.10 9.51 -3.48
C VAL A 194 -47.56 9.28 -3.83
N LEU A 195 -48.35 8.85 -2.85
CA LEU A 195 -49.80 8.73 -2.97
C LEU A 195 -50.44 9.93 -2.27
N ASN A 196 -50.98 10.85 -3.06
CA ASN A 196 -51.89 11.87 -2.54
C ASN A 196 -53.33 11.35 -2.69
N SER A 197 -53.80 10.60 -1.69
CA SER A 197 -55.20 10.20 -1.65
C SER A 197 -56.04 11.37 -1.18
N MET A 198 -56.96 11.87 -2.02
CA MET A 198 -58.08 12.64 -1.50
C MET A 198 -59.00 11.67 -0.73
N ALA A 199 -59.34 12.00 0.51
CA ALA A 199 -60.49 11.39 1.18
C ALA A 199 -61.76 11.69 0.35
N PRO A 200 -62.78 10.80 0.36
CA PRO A 200 -63.84 10.75 -0.64
C PRO A 200 -64.54 12.08 -0.92
#